data_AF-D9UC86-F1
#
_entry.id   AF-D9UC86-F1
#
_cell.length_a   1.000
_cell.length_b   1.000
_cell.length_c   1.000
_cell.angle_alpha   90.00
_cell.angle_beta   90.00
_cell.angle_gamma   90.00
#
_symmetry.space_group_name_H-M   'P 1'
#
loop_
_entity.id
_entity.type
_entity.pdbx_description
1 polymer ?
#
loop_
_entity_poly.entity_id
_entity_poly.type
_entity_poly.pdbx_seq_one_letter_code
_entity_poly.pdbx_strand_id
1 'polypeptide(L)'
;MRKLVYGMNMTLDGYVSAVGDDIGWSGPPGRELFQWWLDHERATGLSLYGRKLWETMSSHWPTADRQPGVTPAESEFARIWRDTPRVVFSSTLGEVAGNARLVGGDAVAEITRLKSGDGGPMSIGGATLAGAAMRAGLIDEYVIAAHPVLVGGGTPFFTALDSWVNLDLVETRTFPGGVVLSRYETRLRARPPPPPRRSGGASPNRRPRAPATRPPRTRGPRGAAHCPPRASQQGRGSSRSVPCTCGRAGVGALARERDLGEQRGASRSSASPPPSSRMSATTARVSARCGEQVA
;
A
#
# COMPACT_ATOMS: atom_id res chain seq x y z
N MET A 1 -14.80 3.71 -13.78
CA MET A 1 -13.67 3.60 -12.83
C MET A 1 -14.20 3.06 -11.52
N ARG A 2 -13.58 2.01 -11.00
CA ARG A 2 -13.95 1.38 -9.72
C ARG A 2 -13.41 2.23 -8.57
N LYS A 3 -14.22 2.41 -7.51
CA LYS A 3 -13.76 3.04 -6.27
C LYS A 3 -12.81 2.11 -5.52
N LEU A 4 -11.71 2.65 -5.00
CA LEU A 4 -10.78 1.96 -4.11
C LEU A 4 -10.95 2.50 -2.69
N VAL A 5 -11.41 1.61 -1.80
CA VAL A 5 -11.71 1.92 -0.40
C VAL A 5 -10.64 1.33 0.51
N TYR A 6 -10.05 2.15 1.37
CA TYR A 6 -9.16 1.71 2.44
C TYR A 6 -9.89 1.80 3.78
N GLY A 7 -10.31 0.65 4.29
CA GLY A 7 -11.03 0.54 5.55
C GLY A 7 -10.31 -0.32 6.56
N MET A 8 -10.07 0.17 7.79
CA MET A 8 -9.57 -0.64 8.91
C MET A 8 -10.05 -0.11 10.26
N ASN A 9 -10.04 -0.98 11.27
CA ASN A 9 -10.03 -0.58 12.67
C ASN A 9 -8.68 0.07 13.02
N MET A 10 -8.74 1.14 13.82
CA MET A 10 -7.59 1.96 14.18
C MET A 10 -7.70 2.41 15.65
N THR A 11 -6.57 2.52 16.34
CA THR A 11 -6.48 3.17 17.64
C THR A 11 -6.68 4.69 17.51
N LEU A 12 -6.97 5.38 18.61
CA LEU A 12 -7.20 6.83 18.59
C LEU A 12 -5.94 7.61 18.17
N ASP A 13 -4.76 7.09 18.48
CA ASP A 13 -3.46 7.62 18.07
C ASP A 13 -2.98 7.15 16.68
N GLY A 14 -3.81 6.43 15.92
CA GLY A 14 -3.59 6.25 14.48
C GLY A 14 -2.93 4.93 14.05
N TYR A 15 -2.96 3.88 14.87
CA TYR A 15 -2.33 2.60 14.58
C TYR A 15 -3.35 1.50 14.27
N VAL A 16 -3.07 0.68 13.25
CA VAL A 16 -3.87 -0.52 12.93
C VAL A 16 -3.39 -1.75 13.68
N SER A 17 -2.17 -1.72 14.20
CA SER A 17 -1.70 -2.75 15.13
C SER A 17 -0.73 -2.09 16.09
N ALA A 18 -0.70 -2.56 17.33
CA ALA A 18 0.36 -2.21 18.25
C ALA A 18 1.68 -2.91 17.85
N VAL A 19 2.74 -2.65 18.61
CA VAL A 19 4.04 -3.31 18.44
C VAL A 19 3.87 -4.83 18.48
N GLY A 20 4.51 -5.55 17.54
CA GLY A 20 4.39 -7.00 17.44
C GLY A 20 3.09 -7.48 16.76
N ASP A 21 2.44 -6.62 15.98
CA ASP A 21 1.20 -6.92 15.25
C ASP A 21 0.01 -7.23 16.15
N ASP A 22 0.03 -6.70 17.37
CA ASP A 22 -1.03 -6.92 18.33
C ASP A 22 -2.27 -6.08 18.00
N ILE A 23 -3.40 -6.77 17.88
CA ILE A 23 -4.74 -6.23 17.63
C ILE A 23 -5.66 -6.53 18.83
N GLY A 24 -5.06 -6.84 19.98
CA GLY A 24 -5.69 -7.09 21.27
C GLY A 24 -6.54 -5.93 21.76
N TRP A 25 -6.07 -4.70 21.46
CA TRP A 25 -6.62 -3.43 21.92
C TRP A 25 -8.04 -3.13 21.44
N SER A 26 -8.51 -3.74 20.36
CA SER A 26 -9.88 -3.54 19.85
C SER A 26 -10.94 -4.29 20.68
N GLY A 27 -10.53 -5.15 21.60
CA GLY A 27 -11.43 -5.98 22.40
C GLY A 27 -12.23 -6.96 21.53
N PRO A 28 -13.27 -7.61 22.09
CA PRO A 28 -14.27 -8.33 21.31
C PRO A 28 -15.10 -7.35 20.48
N PRO A 29 -15.46 -7.68 19.24
CA PRO A 29 -16.22 -6.77 18.38
C PRO A 29 -17.63 -6.53 18.95
N GLY A 30 -18.06 -5.28 18.93
CA GLY A 30 -19.47 -4.94 19.14
C GLY A 30 -20.32 -5.47 17.98
N ARG A 31 -21.46 -6.10 18.26
CA ARG A 31 -22.34 -6.71 17.25
C ARG A 31 -22.68 -5.77 16.10
N GLU A 32 -22.94 -4.49 16.41
CA GLU A 32 -23.30 -3.49 15.41
C GLU A 32 -22.14 -3.11 14.49
N LEU A 33 -20.93 -2.97 15.04
CA LEU A 33 -19.74 -2.65 14.26
C LEU A 33 -19.38 -3.83 13.35
N PHE A 34 -19.44 -5.06 13.87
CA PHE A 34 -19.23 -6.27 13.08
C PHE A 34 -20.22 -6.36 11.91
N GLN A 35 -21.50 -6.07 12.14
CA GLN A 35 -22.50 -6.10 11.09
C GLN A 35 -22.24 -5.05 10.00
N TRP A 36 -21.82 -3.85 10.40
CA TRP A 36 -21.48 -2.78 9.45
C TRP A 36 -20.34 -3.19 8.52
N TRP A 37 -19.30 -3.78 9.10
CA TRP A 37 -18.15 -4.34 8.40
C TRP A 37 -18.57 -5.48 7.47
N LEU A 38 -19.36 -6.44 7.96
CA LEU A 38 -19.92 -7.50 7.13
C LEU A 38 -20.70 -6.95 5.90
N ASP A 39 -21.49 -5.89 6.08
CA ASP A 39 -22.18 -5.22 4.98
C ASP A 39 -21.21 -4.53 4.01
N HIS A 40 -20.12 -3.97 4.53
CA HIS A 40 -19.03 -3.41 3.72
C HIS A 40 -18.39 -4.47 2.83
N GLU A 41 -17.99 -5.63 3.38
CA GLU A 41 -17.39 -6.70 2.59
C GLU A 41 -18.37 -7.34 1.60
N ARG A 42 -19.68 -7.40 1.92
CA ARG A 42 -20.70 -7.81 0.94
C ARG A 42 -20.77 -6.87 -0.27
N ALA A 43 -20.53 -5.59 -0.06
CA ALA A 43 -20.53 -4.59 -1.13
C ALA A 43 -19.20 -4.58 -1.93
N THR A 44 -18.14 -5.19 -1.40
CA THR A 44 -16.82 -5.28 -2.04
C THR A 44 -16.84 -6.28 -3.20
N GLY A 45 -16.53 -5.79 -4.41
CA GLY A 45 -16.43 -6.64 -5.60
C GLY A 45 -15.03 -7.19 -5.87
N LEU A 46 -13.99 -6.73 -5.17
CA LEU A 46 -12.60 -7.24 -5.26
C LEU A 46 -11.78 -6.76 -4.06
N SER A 47 -11.10 -7.68 -3.36
CA SER A 47 -10.18 -7.31 -2.27
C SER A 47 -8.72 -7.36 -2.71
N LEU A 48 -7.93 -6.36 -2.33
CA LEU A 48 -6.50 -6.21 -2.65
C LEU A 48 -5.69 -6.36 -1.37
N TYR A 49 -4.91 -7.43 -1.23
CA TYR A 49 -4.15 -7.73 0.00
C TYR A 49 -2.65 -7.64 -0.21
N GLY A 50 -1.95 -7.05 0.75
CA GLY A 50 -0.52 -7.27 0.90
C GLY A 50 -0.21 -8.66 1.44
N ARG A 51 1.01 -9.16 1.20
CA ARG A 51 1.49 -10.47 1.68
C ARG A 51 1.10 -10.79 3.12
N LYS A 52 1.45 -9.93 4.07
CA LYS A 52 1.29 -10.18 5.51
C LYS A 52 -0.17 -10.43 5.87
N LEU A 53 -1.06 -9.57 5.37
CA LEU A 53 -2.49 -9.72 5.57
C LEU A 53 -3.01 -11.00 4.92
N TRP A 54 -2.57 -11.32 3.71
CA TRP A 54 -2.93 -12.56 3.05
C TRP A 54 -2.56 -13.79 3.87
N GLU A 55 -1.33 -13.87 4.38
CA GLU A 55 -0.86 -15.00 5.21
C GLU A 55 -1.71 -15.15 6.48
N THR A 56 -2.03 -14.05 7.18
CA THR A 56 -2.91 -14.09 8.35
C THR A 56 -4.32 -14.57 7.99
N MET A 57 -4.94 -13.97 6.97
CA MET A 57 -6.33 -14.24 6.63
C MET A 57 -6.54 -15.64 6.03
N SER A 58 -5.66 -16.03 5.11
CA SER A 58 -5.72 -17.34 4.43
C SER A 58 -5.45 -18.52 5.37
N SER A 59 -4.84 -18.29 6.53
CA SER A 59 -4.63 -19.35 7.52
C SER A 59 -5.91 -19.78 8.25
N HIS A 60 -6.94 -18.91 8.30
CA HIS A 60 -8.13 -19.10 9.14
C HIS A 60 -9.44 -19.13 8.36
N TRP A 61 -9.68 -18.12 7.51
CA TRP A 61 -10.98 -17.91 6.87
C TRP A 61 -11.43 -19.00 5.87
N PRO A 62 -10.54 -19.77 5.21
CA PRO A 62 -10.98 -20.89 4.38
C PRO A 62 -11.80 -21.95 5.13
N THR A 63 -11.60 -22.10 6.45
CA THR A 63 -12.24 -23.15 7.27
C THR A 63 -12.91 -22.63 8.54
N ALA A 64 -13.02 -21.30 8.71
CA ALA A 64 -13.54 -20.67 9.92
C ALA A 64 -14.96 -21.12 10.29
N ASP A 65 -15.84 -21.29 9.30
CA ASP A 65 -17.22 -21.79 9.46
C ASP A 65 -17.33 -23.25 9.92
N ARG A 66 -16.22 -23.99 9.95
CA ARG A 66 -16.16 -25.39 10.41
C ARG A 66 -15.60 -25.52 11.83
N GLN A 67 -15.25 -24.41 12.47
CA GLN A 67 -14.64 -24.43 13.80
C GLN A 67 -15.72 -24.53 14.90
N PRO A 68 -15.44 -25.25 16.01
CA PRO A 68 -16.36 -25.31 17.14
C PRO A 68 -16.59 -23.92 17.75
N GLY A 69 -17.85 -23.58 18.03
CA GLY A 69 -18.20 -22.31 18.68
C GLY A 69 -18.27 -21.10 17.74
N VAL A 70 -18.20 -21.31 16.42
CA VAL A 70 -18.36 -20.25 15.43
C VAL A 70 -19.77 -19.66 15.50
N THR A 71 -19.86 -18.34 15.48
CA THR A 71 -21.12 -17.61 15.44
C THR A 71 -21.70 -17.63 14.01
N PRO A 72 -23.01 -17.38 13.84
CA PRO A 72 -23.60 -17.23 12.51
C PRO A 72 -22.93 -16.12 11.67
N ALA A 73 -22.50 -15.04 12.33
CA ALA A 73 -21.89 -13.89 11.70
C ALA A 73 -20.46 -14.19 11.19
N GLU A 74 -19.65 -14.89 11.98
CA GLU A 74 -18.32 -15.38 11.55
C GLU A 74 -18.44 -16.41 10.43
N SER A 75 -19.42 -17.32 10.51
CA SER A 75 -19.69 -18.30 9.45
C SER A 75 -20.06 -17.63 8.14
N GLU A 76 -20.87 -16.59 8.23
CA GLU A 76 -21.26 -15.80 7.06
C GLU A 76 -20.08 -15.02 6.48
N PHE A 77 -19.28 -14.38 7.33
CA PHE A 77 -18.08 -13.71 6.89
C PHE A 77 -17.13 -14.68 6.19
N ALA A 78 -16.92 -15.88 6.71
CA ALA A 78 -16.09 -16.89 6.09
C ALA A 78 -16.57 -17.28 4.67
N ARG A 79 -17.90 -17.35 4.45
CA ARG A 79 -18.47 -17.58 3.11
C ARG A 79 -18.17 -16.42 2.17
N ILE A 80 -18.53 -15.19 2.56
CA ILE A 80 -18.27 -13.98 1.76
C ILE A 80 -16.78 -13.87 1.44
N TRP A 81 -15.93 -14.09 2.45
CA TRP A 81 -14.49 -14.06 2.29
C TRP A 81 -14.01 -15.08 1.25
N ARG A 82 -14.57 -16.28 1.17
CA ARG A 82 -14.16 -17.27 0.15
C ARG A 82 -14.68 -16.91 -1.25
N ASP A 83 -15.86 -16.32 -1.32
CA ASP A 83 -16.54 -16.03 -2.58
C ASP A 83 -16.02 -14.74 -3.24
N THR A 84 -15.57 -13.76 -2.46
CA THR A 84 -15.04 -12.49 -2.98
C THR A 84 -13.69 -12.70 -3.67
N PRO A 85 -13.53 -12.27 -4.94
CA PRO A 85 -12.27 -12.40 -5.65
C PRO A 85 -11.19 -11.52 -5.03
N ARG A 86 -9.94 -11.98 -5.10
CA ARG A 86 -8.79 -11.28 -4.51
C ARG A 86 -7.59 -11.13 -5.41
N VAL A 87 -6.84 -10.06 -5.17
CA VAL A 87 -5.50 -9.84 -5.74
C VAL A 87 -4.51 -9.70 -4.59
N VAL A 88 -3.52 -10.57 -4.57
CA VAL A 88 -2.47 -10.59 -3.54
C VAL A 88 -1.20 -10.00 -4.13
N PHE A 89 -0.64 -8.99 -3.46
CA PHE A 89 0.58 -8.32 -3.87
C PHE A 89 1.74 -8.84 -3.02
N SER A 90 2.67 -9.55 -3.67
CA SER A 90 3.87 -10.08 -3.02
C SER A 90 4.93 -10.46 -4.05
N SER A 91 6.17 -10.04 -3.81
CA SER A 91 7.35 -10.46 -4.58
C SER A 91 7.97 -11.78 -4.10
N THR A 92 7.45 -12.36 -3.02
CA THR A 92 8.09 -13.48 -2.31
C THR A 92 7.21 -14.72 -2.18
N LEU A 93 5.90 -14.60 -2.40
CA LEU A 93 5.02 -15.75 -2.48
C LEU A 93 5.22 -16.43 -3.83
N GLY A 94 5.26 -17.76 -3.85
CA GLY A 94 5.28 -18.53 -5.10
C GLY A 94 3.90 -18.74 -5.69
N GLU A 95 2.89 -18.93 -4.84
CA GLU A 95 1.51 -19.20 -5.24
C GLU A 95 0.51 -18.70 -4.20
N VAL A 96 -0.77 -18.62 -4.60
CA VAL A 96 -1.90 -18.32 -3.73
C VAL A 96 -3.05 -19.27 -4.06
N ALA A 97 -3.82 -19.65 -3.04
CA ALA A 97 -4.93 -20.59 -3.18
C ALA A 97 -6.30 -19.89 -3.10
N GLY A 98 -7.36 -20.59 -3.53
CA GLY A 98 -8.75 -20.09 -3.47
C GLY A 98 -9.07 -19.08 -4.57
N ASN A 99 -10.03 -18.20 -4.31
CA ASN A 99 -10.44 -17.15 -5.25
C ASN A 99 -9.46 -15.96 -5.23
N ALA A 100 -8.16 -16.23 -5.42
CA ALA A 100 -7.10 -15.25 -5.34
C ALA A 100 -6.12 -15.40 -6.51
N ARG A 101 -5.55 -14.28 -6.96
CA ARG A 101 -4.43 -14.26 -7.90
C ARG A 101 -3.25 -13.50 -7.32
N LEU A 102 -2.04 -13.93 -7.65
CA LEU A 102 -0.80 -13.31 -7.20
C LEU A 102 -0.30 -12.26 -8.20
N VAL A 103 0.22 -11.15 -7.67
CA VAL A 103 0.91 -10.09 -8.42
C VAL A 103 2.27 -9.85 -7.75
N GLY A 104 3.34 -10.19 -8.47
CA GLY A 104 4.73 -9.94 -8.04
C GLY A 104 5.35 -8.65 -8.59
N GLY A 105 4.63 -7.92 -9.45
CA GLY A 105 5.11 -6.71 -10.11
C GLY A 105 4.80 -5.40 -9.38
N ASP A 106 4.81 -4.30 -10.12
CA ASP A 106 4.47 -2.97 -9.60
C ASP A 106 3.02 -2.90 -9.13
N ALA A 107 2.84 -2.78 -7.81
CA ALA A 107 1.54 -2.70 -7.18
C ALA A 107 0.74 -1.48 -7.62
N VAL A 108 1.38 -0.32 -7.76
CA VAL A 108 0.70 0.95 -8.12
C VAL A 108 0.18 0.85 -9.55
N ALA A 109 1.00 0.36 -10.48
CA ALA A 109 0.59 0.16 -11.87
C ALA A 109 -0.59 -0.80 -11.98
N GLU A 110 -0.55 -1.92 -11.25
CA GLU A 110 -1.61 -2.92 -11.31
C GLU A 110 -2.90 -2.45 -10.63
N ILE A 111 -2.83 -1.75 -9.50
CA ILE A 111 -4.00 -1.12 -8.86
C ILE A 111 -4.64 -0.11 -9.81
N THR A 112 -3.83 0.70 -10.50
CA THR A 112 -4.32 1.67 -11.49
C THR A 112 -5.05 0.98 -12.65
N ARG A 113 -4.49 -0.12 -13.15
CA ARG A 113 -5.12 -0.95 -14.19
C ARG A 113 -6.46 -1.52 -13.71
N LEU A 114 -6.51 -2.04 -12.48
CA LEU A 114 -7.73 -2.57 -11.87
C LEU A 114 -8.80 -1.50 -11.68
N LYS A 115 -8.43 -0.30 -11.19
CA LYS A 115 -9.36 0.85 -11.05
C LYS A 115 -9.98 1.27 -12.38
N SER A 116 -9.23 1.11 -13.47
CA SER A 116 -9.67 1.52 -14.81
C SER A 116 -10.62 0.52 -15.48
N GLY A 117 -10.70 -0.71 -14.97
CA GLY A 117 -11.61 -1.73 -15.48
C GLY A 117 -13.05 -1.58 -14.98
N ASP A 118 -13.89 -2.52 -15.40
CA ASP A 118 -15.29 -2.64 -14.94
C ASP A 118 -15.39 -3.50 -13.68
N GLY A 119 -16.51 -3.36 -12.96
CA GLY A 119 -16.84 -4.14 -11.77
C GLY A 119 -17.22 -3.30 -10.55
N GLY A 120 -17.52 -3.97 -9.45
CA GLY A 120 -17.90 -3.33 -8.17
C GLY A 120 -16.74 -2.62 -7.46
N PRO A 121 -16.99 -2.00 -6.30
CA PRO A 121 -15.96 -1.39 -5.46
C PRO A 121 -14.81 -2.35 -5.15
N MET A 122 -13.63 -1.78 -4.87
CA MET A 122 -12.46 -2.53 -4.45
C MET A 122 -12.07 -2.14 -3.03
N SER A 123 -11.74 -3.12 -2.19
CA SER A 123 -11.19 -2.90 -0.85
C SER A 123 -9.68 -3.15 -0.87
N ILE A 124 -8.89 -2.34 -0.18
CA ILE A 124 -7.44 -2.54 0.01
C ILE A 124 -7.11 -2.79 1.47
N GLY A 125 -6.46 -3.92 1.73
CA GLY A 125 -6.10 -4.36 3.07
C GLY A 125 -4.59 -4.43 3.29
N GLY A 126 -4.17 -4.04 4.48
CA GLY A 126 -2.78 -4.06 4.94
C GLY A 126 -2.08 -2.72 4.72
N ALA A 127 -1.59 -2.13 5.82
CA ALA A 127 -1.03 -0.78 5.84
C ALA A 127 0.11 -0.54 4.86
N THR A 128 0.96 -1.54 4.59
CA THR A 128 2.07 -1.40 3.64
C THR A 128 1.58 -1.20 2.20
N LEU A 129 0.62 -2.01 1.75
CA LEU A 129 0.06 -1.92 0.41
C LEU A 129 -0.82 -0.66 0.28
N ALA A 130 -1.65 -0.40 1.28
CA ALA A 130 -2.47 0.80 1.36
C ALA A 130 -1.60 2.06 1.35
N GLY A 131 -0.49 2.10 2.08
CA GLY A 131 0.45 3.22 2.08
C GLY A 131 1.05 3.51 0.71
N ALA A 132 1.37 2.48 -0.07
CA ALA A 132 1.82 2.68 -1.46
C ALA A 132 0.72 3.29 -2.35
N ALA A 133 -0.52 2.80 -2.22
CA ALA A 133 -1.67 3.34 -2.94
C ALA A 133 -2.02 4.77 -2.50
N MET A 134 -1.90 5.08 -1.21
CA MET A 134 -2.09 6.42 -0.65
C MET A 134 -1.10 7.44 -1.23
N ARG A 135 0.20 7.12 -1.24
CA ARG A 135 1.23 8.00 -1.85
C ARG A 135 1.00 8.22 -3.35
N ALA A 136 0.47 7.21 -4.04
CA ALA A 136 0.10 7.32 -5.44
C ALA A 136 -1.24 8.05 -5.69
N GLY A 137 -1.95 8.49 -4.65
CA GLY A 137 -3.24 9.17 -4.78
C GLY A 137 -4.36 8.27 -5.32
N LEU A 138 -4.26 6.96 -5.09
CA LEU A 138 -5.20 5.97 -5.63
C LEU A 138 -6.38 5.66 -4.71
N ILE A 139 -6.36 6.07 -3.44
CA ILE A 139 -7.47 5.83 -2.51
C ILE A 139 -8.59 6.83 -2.78
N ASP A 140 -9.80 6.34 -3.05
CA ASP A 140 -10.98 7.19 -3.26
C ASP A 140 -11.75 7.41 -1.96
N GLU A 141 -11.73 6.44 -1.05
CA GLU A 141 -12.46 6.49 0.21
C GLU A 141 -11.64 5.89 1.36
N TYR A 142 -11.67 6.54 2.52
CA TYR A 142 -11.10 6.07 3.77
C TYR A 142 -12.23 5.75 4.74
N VAL A 143 -12.25 4.53 5.27
CA VAL A 143 -13.17 4.10 6.33
C VAL A 143 -12.36 3.85 7.59
N ILE A 144 -12.65 4.60 8.65
CA ILE A 144 -11.87 4.56 9.88
C ILE A 144 -12.81 4.24 11.02
N ALA A 145 -12.68 3.05 11.62
CA ALA A 145 -13.30 2.73 12.90
C ALA A 145 -12.29 3.01 14.02
N ALA A 146 -12.37 4.21 14.61
CA ALA A 146 -11.46 4.67 15.65
C ALA A 146 -11.90 4.16 17.04
N HIS A 147 -11.05 3.36 17.66
CA HIS A 147 -11.25 2.82 19.00
C HIS A 147 -10.66 3.77 20.05
N PRO A 148 -11.31 3.96 21.21
CA PRO A 148 -10.88 4.91 22.24
C PRO A 148 -9.72 4.34 23.09
N VAL A 149 -8.60 4.02 22.43
CA VAL A 149 -7.38 3.46 23.04
C VAL A 149 -6.15 4.09 22.40
N LEU A 150 -5.11 4.29 23.22
CA LEU A 150 -3.79 4.77 22.79
C LEU A 150 -2.78 3.63 23.00
N VAL A 151 -1.98 3.33 21.97
CA VAL A 151 -0.97 2.25 22.01
C VAL A 151 0.46 2.77 21.91
N GLY A 152 0.64 4.02 21.50
CA GLY A 152 1.93 4.72 21.45
C GLY A 152 2.87 4.28 20.31
N GLY A 153 2.54 3.23 19.57
CA GLY A 153 3.38 2.74 18.47
C GLY A 153 2.85 1.46 17.82
N GLY A 154 3.42 1.12 16.67
CA GLY A 154 3.08 -0.07 15.89
C GLY A 154 2.94 0.25 14.41
N THR A 155 1.99 -0.38 13.73
CA THR A 155 1.75 -0.16 12.30
C THR A 155 0.78 1.00 12.12
N PRO A 156 1.20 2.15 11.55
CA PRO A 156 0.30 3.29 11.39
C PRO A 156 -0.72 3.05 10.28
N PHE A 157 -1.94 3.56 10.43
CA PHE A 157 -2.96 3.56 9.38
C PHE A 157 -2.56 4.47 8.23
N PHE A 158 -2.10 5.68 8.55
CA PHE A 158 -1.62 6.66 7.59
C PHE A 158 -0.11 6.56 7.41
N THR A 159 0.34 6.52 6.16
CA THR A 159 1.77 6.62 5.84
C THR A 159 2.20 8.08 5.72
N ALA A 160 3.51 8.33 5.69
CA ALA A 160 4.04 9.64 5.33
C ALA A 160 3.63 9.97 3.87
N LEU A 161 3.08 11.17 3.68
CA LEU A 161 2.59 11.65 2.39
C LEU A 161 3.54 12.71 1.82
N ASP A 162 3.70 12.69 0.50
CA ASP A 162 4.52 13.68 -0.23
C ASP A 162 3.77 15.02 -0.43
N SER A 163 2.44 15.01 -0.26
CA SER A 163 1.60 16.20 -0.36
C SER A 163 0.29 16.04 0.41
N TRP A 164 -0.42 17.14 0.66
CA TRP A 164 -1.70 17.11 1.36
C TRP A 164 -2.79 16.46 0.51
N VAL A 165 -3.51 15.52 1.13
CA VAL A 165 -4.76 14.93 0.61
C VAL A 165 -5.92 15.63 1.31
N ASN A 166 -6.80 16.26 0.54
CA ASN A 166 -8.01 16.87 1.07
C ASN A 166 -9.13 15.84 1.07
N LEU A 167 -9.90 15.80 2.16
CA LEU A 167 -10.93 14.80 2.39
C LEU A 167 -12.28 15.50 2.66
N ASP A 168 -13.35 14.89 2.18
CA ASP A 168 -14.73 15.26 2.49
C ASP A 168 -15.34 14.20 3.40
N LEU A 169 -15.84 14.62 4.57
CA LEU A 169 -16.56 13.71 5.46
C LEU A 169 -17.90 13.35 4.84
N VAL A 170 -18.14 12.06 4.61
CA VAL A 170 -19.38 11.55 4.01
C VAL A 170 -20.26 10.78 4.98
N GLU A 171 -19.68 10.19 6.03
CA GLU A 171 -20.44 9.49 7.08
C GLU A 171 -19.73 9.61 8.43
N THR A 172 -20.51 9.75 9.50
CA THR A 172 -20.03 9.52 10.86
C THR A 172 -21.06 8.72 11.62
N ARG A 173 -20.60 7.70 12.34
CA ARG A 173 -21.43 6.86 13.18
C ARG A 173 -20.70 6.50 14.47
N THR A 174 -21.41 6.48 15.57
CA THR A 174 -20.90 6.01 16.85
C THR A 174 -21.44 4.62 17.15
N PHE A 175 -20.65 3.83 17.86
CA PHE A 175 -21.03 2.49 18.31
C PHE A 175 -20.86 2.36 19.83
N PRO A 176 -21.57 1.40 20.47
CA PRO A 176 -21.30 1.03 21.86
C PRO A 176 -19.81 0.74 22.09
N GLY A 177 -19.29 1.11 23.26
CA GLY A 177 -17.86 1.02 23.56
C GLY A 177 -17.03 2.22 23.11
N GLY A 178 -17.67 3.26 22.55
CA GLY A 178 -17.02 4.53 22.23
C GLY A 178 -16.28 4.54 20.89
N VAL A 179 -16.49 3.52 20.05
CA VAL A 179 -15.91 3.48 18.70
C VAL A 179 -16.62 4.51 17.82
N VAL A 180 -15.83 5.30 17.09
CA VAL A 180 -16.32 6.27 16.11
C VAL A 180 -15.90 5.81 14.73
N LEU A 181 -16.88 5.48 13.89
CA LEU A 181 -16.66 5.23 12.47
C LEU A 181 -16.82 6.54 11.70
N SER A 182 -15.83 6.84 10.87
CA SER A 182 -15.88 7.97 9.95
C SER A 182 -15.51 7.51 8.55
N ARG A 183 -16.26 7.98 7.55
CA ARG A 183 -15.95 7.75 6.14
C ARG A 183 -15.62 9.07 5.48
N TYR A 184 -14.53 9.05 4.72
CA TYR A 184 -14.02 10.22 4.03
C TYR A 184 -13.79 9.90 2.57
N GLU A 185 -14.31 10.71 1.66
CA GLU A 185 -13.96 10.63 0.25
C GLU A 185 -12.79 11.56 -0.07
N THR A 186 -11.88 11.12 -0.93
CA THR A 186 -10.78 11.94 -1.44
C THR A 186 -11.35 13.04 -2.33
N ARG A 187 -11.15 14.30 -1.92
CA ARG A 187 -11.53 15.44 -2.74
C ARG A 187 -10.57 15.52 -3.92
N LEU A 188 -11.05 15.14 -5.10
CA LEU A 188 -10.32 15.37 -6.35
C LEU A 188 -10.06 16.87 -6.46
N ARG A 189 -8.79 17.29 -6.45
CA ARG A 189 -8.45 18.66 -6.80
C ARG A 189 -9.03 18.91 -8.19
N ALA A 190 -9.94 19.87 -8.32
CA ALA A 190 -10.27 20.43 -9.61
C ALA A 190 -8.93 20.79 -10.28
N ARG A 191 -8.68 20.25 -11.49
CA ARG A 191 -7.50 20.63 -12.27
C ARG A 191 -7.50 22.16 -12.32
N PRO A 192 -6.43 22.85 -11.93
CA PRO A 192 -6.41 24.30 -12.03
C PRO A 192 -6.76 24.68 -13.48
N PRO A 193 -7.62 25.68 -13.70
CA PRO A 193 -7.98 26.09 -15.05
C PRO A 193 -6.68 26.36 -15.82
N PRO A 194 -6.59 25.94 -17.10
CA PRO A 194 -5.40 26.20 -17.88
C PRO A 194 -5.10 27.71 -17.80
N PRO A 195 -3.82 28.11 -17.68
CA PRO A 195 -3.48 29.53 -17.63
C PRO A 195 -4.16 30.22 -18.82
N PRO A 196 -4.71 31.43 -18.63
CA PRO A 196 -5.35 32.15 -19.73
C PRO A 196 -4.36 32.16 -20.89
N ARG A 197 -4.81 31.68 -22.06
CA ARG A 197 -4.03 31.80 -23.29
C ARG A 197 -3.62 33.26 -23.34
N ARG A 198 -2.31 33.54 -23.30
CA ARG A 198 -1.79 34.87 -23.62
C ARG A 198 -2.32 35.18 -25.02
N SER A 199 -3.44 35.91 -25.10
CA SER A 199 -3.84 36.61 -26.30
C SER A 199 -2.61 37.39 -26.69
N GLY A 200 -2.04 37.08 -27.85
CA GLY A 200 -0.82 37.67 -28.33
C GLY A 200 -0.94 39.18 -28.27
N GLY A 201 -0.44 39.76 -27.18
CA GLY A 201 -0.30 41.19 -27.05
C GLY A 201 0.66 41.59 -28.15
N ALA A 202 0.13 42.30 -29.14
CA ALA A 202 0.94 42.99 -30.11
C ALA A 202 2.03 43.74 -29.32
N SER A 203 3.28 43.34 -29.53
CA SER A 203 4.43 44.03 -28.97
C SER A 203 4.29 45.51 -29.31
N PRO A 204 4.28 46.44 -28.34
CA PRO A 204 4.12 47.88 -28.62
C PRO A 204 5.30 48.46 -29.41
N ASN A 205 6.34 47.66 -29.70
CA ASN A 205 7.61 48.12 -30.24
C ASN A 205 7.91 47.64 -31.66
N ARG A 206 6.90 47.16 -32.42
CA ARG A 206 7.07 47.03 -33.88
C ARG A 206 6.94 48.40 -34.52
N ARG A 207 8.09 49.07 -34.68
CA ARG A 207 8.23 50.18 -35.64
C ARG A 207 7.68 49.73 -37.00
N PRO A 208 6.89 50.57 -37.70
CA PRO A 208 6.46 50.24 -39.05
C PRO A 208 7.70 50.05 -39.93
N ARG A 209 7.83 48.85 -40.51
CA ARG A 209 8.84 48.57 -41.52
C ARG A 209 8.48 49.41 -42.74
N ALA A 210 9.36 50.32 -43.11
CA ALA A 210 9.23 51.08 -44.35
C ALA A 210 9.03 50.13 -45.55
N PRO A 211 8.21 50.51 -46.54
CA PRO A 211 8.00 49.69 -47.72
C PRO A 211 9.34 49.45 -48.41
N ALA A 212 9.69 48.18 -48.61
CA ALA A 212 10.89 47.79 -49.34
C ALA A 212 10.73 48.22 -50.80
N THR A 213 11.49 49.24 -51.20
CA THR A 213 11.72 49.56 -52.62
C THR A 213 12.41 48.37 -53.27
N ARG A 214 11.70 47.75 -54.19
CA ARG A 214 12.13 46.62 -55.00
C ARG A 214 13.24 47.08 -55.97
N PRO A 215 14.47 46.56 -55.89
CA PRO A 215 15.49 46.89 -56.88
C PRO A 215 15.18 46.18 -58.22
N PRO A 216 15.58 46.76 -59.36
CA PRO A 216 15.35 46.19 -60.67
C PRO A 216 16.12 44.88 -60.85
N ARG A 217 15.46 43.92 -61.50
CA ARG A 217 16.03 42.63 -61.90
C ARG A 217 17.12 42.85 -62.94
N THR A 218 18.37 42.54 -62.61
CA THR A 218 19.42 42.30 -63.60
C THR A 218 19.51 40.79 -63.90
N ARG A 219 19.59 40.48 -65.19
CA ARG A 219 19.68 39.12 -65.75
C ARG A 219 21.15 38.68 -65.85
N GLY A 220 21.44 37.49 -65.32
CA GLY A 220 22.45 36.53 -65.80
C GLY A 220 23.86 36.60 -65.19
N PRO A 221 24.74 35.61 -65.43
CA PRO A 221 24.54 34.28 -66.03
C PRO A 221 24.99 33.12 -65.11
N ARG A 222 24.92 31.90 -65.67
CA ARG A 222 25.14 30.56 -65.09
C ARG A 222 26.59 30.29 -64.65
N GLY A 223 26.75 29.47 -63.60
CA GLY A 223 27.94 28.69 -63.24
C GLY A 223 27.66 27.92 -61.94
N ALA A 224 27.57 26.58 -61.92
CA ALA A 224 28.68 25.64 -61.68
C ALA A 224 29.48 26.02 -60.41
N ALA A 225 29.74 25.20 -59.40
CA ALA A 225 29.52 23.78 -59.13
C ALA A 225 29.91 23.55 -57.64
N HIS A 226 29.91 22.27 -57.20
CA HIS A 226 30.69 21.70 -56.09
C HIS A 226 30.06 21.61 -54.67
N CYS A 227 29.59 20.38 -54.40
CA CYS A 227 29.79 19.62 -53.15
C CYS A 227 31.31 19.32 -52.99
N PRO A 228 31.90 19.06 -51.79
CA PRO A 228 31.71 17.80 -51.04
C PRO A 228 31.94 17.95 -49.49
N PRO A 229 32.40 16.95 -48.68
CA PRO A 229 31.52 16.15 -47.81
C PRO A 229 31.97 15.99 -46.32
N ARG A 230 31.23 15.13 -45.60
CA ARG A 230 31.42 14.46 -44.29
C ARG A 230 32.85 14.18 -43.79
N ALA A 231 33.01 14.20 -42.45
CA ALA A 231 33.70 13.20 -41.60
C ALA A 231 33.22 13.43 -40.13
N SER A 232 32.75 12.51 -39.27
CA SER A 232 33.13 11.16 -38.81
C SER A 232 34.42 11.07 -37.98
N GLN A 233 34.27 10.84 -36.67
CA GLN A 233 35.17 10.15 -35.70
C GLN A 233 34.38 10.13 -34.36
N GLN A 234 34.01 9.05 -33.65
CA GLN A 234 34.61 7.75 -33.28
C GLN A 234 35.99 7.81 -32.62
N GLY A 235 36.05 7.31 -31.36
CA GLY A 235 37.27 6.99 -30.61
C GLY A 235 37.10 7.28 -29.11
N ARG A 236 36.64 6.34 -28.29
CA ARG A 236 37.42 5.35 -27.49
C ARG A 236 38.16 5.96 -26.29
N GLY A 237 38.02 5.34 -25.11
CA GLY A 237 38.96 5.51 -24.01
C GLY A 237 38.43 5.11 -22.63
N SER A 238 38.58 3.84 -22.27
CA SER A 238 38.40 3.30 -20.91
C SER A 238 39.64 3.56 -20.04
N SER A 239 39.47 3.74 -18.73
CA SER A 239 40.35 3.12 -17.73
C SER A 239 39.73 3.09 -16.35
N ARG A 240 40.03 1.98 -15.65
CA ARG A 240 39.60 1.58 -14.31
C ARG A 240 40.47 2.26 -13.23
N SER A 241 39.90 2.44 -12.04
CA SER A 241 40.56 2.14 -10.75
C SER A 241 39.57 2.21 -9.57
N VAL A 242 39.70 1.24 -8.68
CA VAL A 242 39.00 0.96 -7.41
C VAL A 242 40.10 0.37 -6.49
N PRO A 243 40.00 0.30 -5.15
CA PRO A 243 39.40 1.15 -4.12
C PRO A 243 40.43 1.63 -3.06
N CYS A 244 40.03 2.52 -2.15
CA CYS A 244 40.72 2.73 -0.87
C CYS A 244 39.84 2.29 0.30
N THR A 245 40.26 1.23 1.00
CA THR A 245 39.88 0.90 2.37
C THR A 245 40.86 1.59 3.33
N CYS A 246 40.35 2.20 4.40
CA CYS A 246 41.17 2.53 5.56
C CYS A 246 40.34 2.31 6.83
N GLY A 247 40.72 1.31 7.61
CA GLY A 247 40.19 1.06 8.94
C GLY A 247 40.84 1.98 9.99
N ARG A 248 40.14 2.15 11.10
CA ARG A 248 40.74 2.58 12.37
C ARG A 248 40.09 1.82 13.51
N ALA A 249 40.97 1.28 14.35
CA ALA A 249 40.67 0.48 15.54
C ALA A 249 40.84 1.31 16.82
N GLY A 250 40.25 0.78 17.91
CA GLY A 250 40.67 0.98 19.30
C GLY A 250 39.82 1.97 20.12
N VAL A 251 39.57 1.81 21.44
CA VAL A 251 40.09 0.88 22.48
C VAL A 251 39.17 0.95 23.73
N GLY A 252 38.99 -0.17 24.44
CA GLY A 252 38.91 -0.27 25.94
C GLY A 252 37.54 -0.03 26.61
N ALA A 253 37.15 -0.67 27.73
CA ALA A 253 37.83 -1.60 28.63
C ALA A 253 36.83 -2.26 29.64
N LEU A 254 37.13 -3.52 30.00
CA LEU A 254 37.13 -4.17 31.34
C LEU A 254 35.98 -4.00 32.37
N ALA A 255 35.41 -5.14 32.80
CA ALA A 255 35.36 -5.68 34.19
C ALA A 255 34.46 -6.94 34.23
N ARG A 256 35.01 -8.15 34.39
CA ARG A 256 35.33 -8.92 35.61
C ARG A 256 34.17 -9.74 36.21
N GLU A 257 34.47 -11.04 36.34
CA GLU A 257 33.69 -12.19 36.80
C GLU A 257 33.47 -12.26 38.33
N ARG A 258 32.49 -13.09 38.72
CA ARG A 258 32.43 -14.12 39.80
C ARG A 258 30.97 -14.34 40.21
N ASP A 259 30.44 -15.50 40.61
CA ASP A 259 30.95 -16.89 40.70
C ASP A 259 29.73 -17.83 40.86
N LEU A 260 29.90 -19.07 40.40
CA LEU A 260 29.40 -20.39 40.85
C LEU A 260 28.01 -20.63 41.49
N GLY A 261 27.37 -21.72 41.03
CA GLY A 261 26.27 -22.41 41.73
C GLY A 261 25.74 -23.65 41.00
N GLU A 262 26.46 -24.76 41.15
CA GLU A 262 26.25 -26.11 40.60
C GLU A 262 24.94 -26.81 41.06
N GLN A 263 24.27 -27.61 40.20
CA GLN A 263 24.00 -29.05 40.46
C GLN A 263 23.23 -29.82 39.35
N ARG A 264 23.85 -30.97 39.05
CA ARG A 264 23.53 -32.20 38.30
C ARG A 264 22.08 -32.68 38.22
N GLY A 265 21.76 -33.41 37.13
CA GLY A 265 20.62 -34.34 37.11
C GLY A 265 20.28 -35.02 35.78
N ALA A 266 20.92 -36.17 35.52
CA ALA A 266 20.51 -37.37 34.77
C ALA A 266 19.55 -37.33 33.54
N SER A 267 19.97 -38.14 32.57
CA SER A 267 19.30 -38.60 31.34
C SER A 267 17.93 -39.27 31.53
N ARG A 268 17.05 -39.10 30.53
CA ARG A 268 16.18 -40.15 29.98
C ARG A 268 15.66 -39.77 28.59
N SER A 269 15.94 -40.65 27.64
CA SER A 269 15.38 -40.71 26.29
C SER A 269 13.89 -41.05 26.35
N SER A 270 13.05 -40.28 25.66
CA SER A 270 11.76 -40.75 25.17
C SER A 270 11.42 -40.04 23.86
N ALA A 271 11.13 -40.84 22.85
CA ALA A 271 10.82 -40.40 21.49
C ALA A 271 9.49 -39.63 21.45
N SER A 272 9.48 -38.48 20.77
CA SER A 272 8.29 -37.70 20.46
C SER A 272 7.66 -38.20 19.15
N PRO A 273 6.33 -38.34 19.03
CA PRO A 273 5.67 -38.49 17.73
C PRO A 273 5.61 -37.13 17.01
N PRO A 274 5.46 -37.11 15.67
CA PRO A 274 5.58 -35.87 14.88
C PRO A 274 4.43 -34.90 15.17
N PRO A 275 4.65 -33.57 15.07
CA PRO A 275 3.60 -32.61 15.32
C PRO A 275 2.60 -32.62 14.16
N SER A 276 1.44 -33.20 14.40
CA SER A 276 0.24 -32.91 13.62
C SER A 276 -0.19 -31.47 13.90
N SER A 277 -0.31 -30.70 12.82
CA SER A 277 -1.04 -29.44 12.64
C SER A 277 -1.94 -29.01 13.80
N ARG A 278 -1.36 -28.42 14.84
CA ARG A 278 -2.07 -27.55 15.79
C ARG A 278 -1.74 -26.13 15.42
N MET A 279 -2.66 -25.50 14.69
CA MET A 279 -2.74 -24.05 14.67
C MET A 279 -2.91 -23.62 16.13
N SER A 280 -1.97 -22.83 16.66
CA SER A 280 -2.06 -22.35 18.05
C SER A 280 -3.35 -21.54 18.20
N ALA A 281 -4.09 -21.74 19.28
CA ALA A 281 -5.33 -21.01 19.56
C ALA A 281 -5.14 -19.48 19.50
N THR A 282 -3.90 -19.00 19.72
CA THR A 282 -3.48 -17.61 19.54
C THR A 282 -3.56 -17.16 18.08
N THR A 283 -3.08 -17.97 17.12
CA THR A 283 -3.12 -17.64 15.68
C THR A 283 -4.54 -17.61 15.14
N ALA A 284 -5.41 -18.50 15.62
CA ALA A 284 -6.83 -18.50 15.24
C ALA A 284 -7.55 -17.25 15.76
N ARG A 285 -7.28 -16.82 17.01
CA ARG A 285 -7.86 -15.58 17.58
C ARG A 285 -7.36 -14.32 16.88
N VAL A 286 -6.06 -14.26 16.55
CA VAL A 286 -5.49 -13.14 15.79
C VAL A 286 -6.08 -13.10 14.38
N SER A 287 -6.32 -14.24 13.74
CA SER A 287 -6.86 -14.28 12.37
C SER A 287 -8.36 -14.00 12.31
N ALA A 288 -9.13 -14.43 13.30
CA ALA A 288 -10.53 -14.04 13.47
C ALA A 288 -10.64 -12.52 13.69
N ARG A 289 -9.83 -11.95 14.59
CA ARG A 289 -9.75 -10.49 14.80
C ARG A 289 -9.20 -9.72 13.59
N CYS A 290 -8.29 -10.32 12.83
CA CYS A 290 -7.78 -9.72 11.60
C CYS A 290 -8.84 -9.77 10.51
N GLY A 291 -9.66 -10.82 10.49
CA GLY A 291 -10.86 -10.82 9.67
C GLY A 291 -11.84 -9.78 10.10
N GLU A 292 -12.03 -9.51 11.39
CA GLU A 292 -12.83 -8.37 11.87
C GLU A 292 -12.19 -7.00 11.61
N GLN A 293 -10.91 -6.99 11.24
CA GLN A 293 -10.18 -5.78 10.90
C GLN A 293 -10.27 -5.41 9.42
N VAL A 294 -10.76 -6.35 8.60
CA VAL A 294 -10.87 -6.25 7.14
C VAL A 294 -12.26 -6.62 6.62
N ALA A 295 -13.02 -7.41 7.38
CA ALA A 295 -14.48 -7.40 7.45
C ALA A 295 -14.87 -5.97 7.72
#